data_AF-A0A7S1K516-F1
#
_entry.id   AF-A0A7S1K516-F1
#
_cell.length_a   1.000
_cell.length_b   1.000
_cell.length_c   1.000
_cell.angle_alpha   90.00
_cell.angle_beta   90.00
_cell.angle_gamma   90.00
#
_symmetry.space_group_name_H-M   'P 1'
#
loop_
_entity.id
_entity.type
_entity.pdbx_description
1 polymer ?
#
loop_
_entity_poly.entity_id
_entity_poly.type
_entity_poly.pdbx_seq_one_letter_code
_entity_poly.pdbx_strand_id
1 'polypeptide(L)'
;MPPKHQHLLTSETWYYLDGAWNLKVQGQNLRRRSKWINLCMGAIGAQVEACSGQGRPMELVIDLSDNDLNDNDLKRFLDALDRFRLDVRIVIFKAYKNLLTDACMRHLAETIWRFKEPFCEIHLTGNNIT
;
A
#
# COMPACT_ATOMS: atom_id res chain seq x y z
N MET A 1 -4.36 16.10 -35.66
CA MET A 1 -3.27 15.71 -34.74
C MET A 1 -3.85 14.74 -33.73
N PRO A 2 -3.44 13.47 -33.67
CA PRO A 2 -3.93 12.59 -32.62
C PRO A 2 -3.32 13.02 -31.27
N PRO A 3 -4.05 12.89 -30.16
CA PRO A 3 -3.54 13.24 -28.85
C PRO A 3 -2.37 12.32 -28.50
N LYS A 4 -1.27 12.90 -28.02
CA LYS A 4 -0.12 12.14 -27.50
C LYS A 4 -0.62 11.26 -26.36
N HIS A 5 -0.63 9.95 -26.56
CA HIS A 5 -0.86 8.97 -25.49
C HIS A 5 0.21 9.16 -24.41
N GLN A 6 -0.14 9.82 -23.32
CA GLN A 6 0.59 9.67 -22.06
C GLN A 6 0.28 8.26 -21.55
N HIS A 7 1.21 7.33 -21.77
CA HIS A 7 1.19 6.05 -21.07
C HIS A 7 1.24 6.33 -19.57
N LEU A 8 0.13 6.07 -18.87
CA LEU A 8 0.08 5.99 -17.41
C LEU A 8 0.94 4.79 -17.01
N LEU A 9 2.22 5.04 -16.70
CA LEU A 9 3.20 3.99 -16.38
C LEU A 9 3.08 3.46 -14.94
N THR A 10 2.10 3.94 -14.15
CA THR A 10 1.68 3.35 -12.87
C THR A 10 0.33 2.69 -13.09
N SER A 11 0.27 1.37 -12.96
CA SER A 11 -0.99 0.64 -12.92
C SER A 11 -1.30 0.30 -11.46
N GLU A 12 -2.36 0.88 -10.92
CA GLU A 12 -3.02 0.35 -9.75
C GLU A 12 -4.04 -0.68 -10.24
N THR A 13 -3.84 -1.94 -9.85
CA THR A 13 -4.76 -3.01 -10.19
C THR A 13 -5.53 -3.40 -8.94
N TRP A 14 -6.86 -3.29 -9.03
CA TRP A 14 -7.79 -3.66 -7.97
C TRP A 14 -8.57 -4.91 -8.36
N TYR A 15 -8.64 -5.88 -7.45
CA TYR A 15 -9.50 -7.04 -7.60
C TYR A 15 -9.91 -7.58 -6.22
N TYR A 16 -11.09 -8.17 -6.14
CA TYR A 16 -11.56 -8.84 -4.94
C TYR A 16 -11.27 -10.34 -5.05
N LEU A 17 -10.53 -10.89 -4.11
CA LEU A 17 -10.12 -12.30 -4.10
C LEU A 17 -10.09 -12.81 -2.67
N ASP A 18 -10.64 -14.01 -2.47
CA ASP A 18 -10.62 -14.73 -1.18
C ASP A 18 -11.09 -13.92 0.03
N GLY A 19 -12.10 -13.08 -0.16
CA GLY A 19 -12.70 -12.28 0.92
C GLY A 19 -12.07 -10.89 1.12
N ALA A 20 -10.95 -10.60 0.45
CA ALA A 20 -10.20 -9.36 0.62
C ALA A 20 -10.09 -8.55 -0.68
N TRP A 21 -10.03 -7.23 -0.52
CA TRP A 21 -9.66 -6.34 -1.61
C TRP A 21 -8.14 -6.37 -1.79
N ASN A 22 -7.70 -6.52 -3.03
CA ASN A 22 -6.28 -6.55 -3.38
C ASN A 22 -5.94 -5.26 -4.11
N LEU A 23 -5.04 -4.47 -3.51
CA LEU A 23 -4.38 -3.34 -4.14
C LEU A 23 -2.98 -3.78 -4.56
N LYS A 24 -2.75 -3.88 -5.87
CA LYS A 24 -1.40 -4.03 -6.42
C LYS A 24 -0.97 -2.73 -7.08
N VAL A 25 0.14 -2.17 -6.58
CA VAL A 25 0.77 -0.98 -7.15
C VAL A 25 1.98 -1.42 -7.95
N GLN A 26 1.96 -1.20 -9.26
CA GLN A 26 3.12 -1.45 -10.12
C GLN A 26 3.48 -0.20 -10.91
N GLY A 27 4.76 0.15 -10.87
CA GLY A 27 5.31 1.15 -11.78
C GLY A 27 6.80 1.33 -11.58
N GLN A 28 7.58 1.25 -12.67
CA GLN A 28 9.00 1.56 -12.60
C GLN A 28 9.22 2.97 -12.05
N ASN A 29 10.09 3.10 -11.05
CA ASN A 29 10.52 4.37 -10.48
C ASN A 29 9.38 5.16 -9.78
N LEU A 30 8.57 4.50 -8.92
CA LEU A 30 7.52 5.14 -8.13
C LEU A 30 8.04 6.37 -7.36
N ARG A 31 9.32 6.37 -6.94
CA ARG A 31 10.01 7.51 -6.32
C ARG A 31 9.92 8.81 -7.14
N ARG A 32 9.96 8.73 -8.47
CA ARG A 32 9.83 9.91 -9.37
C ARG A 32 8.39 10.38 -9.55
N ARG A 33 7.42 9.65 -8.99
CA ARG A 33 5.99 9.85 -9.23
C ARG A 33 5.29 10.17 -7.93
N SER A 34 5.48 11.39 -7.44
CA SER A 34 4.92 11.90 -6.17
C SER A 34 3.40 11.74 -5.97
N LYS A 35 2.64 11.32 -7.00
CA LYS A 35 1.19 11.16 -6.97
C LYS A 35 0.69 9.75 -6.63
N TRP A 36 1.54 8.71 -6.67
CA TRP A 36 1.06 7.32 -6.51
C TRP A 36 0.41 7.09 -5.14
N ILE A 37 0.96 7.66 -4.07
CA ILE A 37 0.37 7.56 -2.72
C ILE A 37 -1.05 8.15 -2.70
N ASN A 38 -1.24 9.33 -3.30
CA ASN A 38 -2.56 9.97 -3.32
C ASN A 38 -3.59 9.17 -4.12
N LEU A 39 -3.16 8.54 -5.22
CA LEU A 39 -4.01 7.66 -6.02
C LEU A 39 -4.42 6.43 -5.21
N CYS A 40 -3.46 5.75 -4.58
CA CYS A 40 -3.72 4.61 -3.69
C CYS A 40 -4.68 4.97 -2.55
N MET A 41 -4.45 6.09 -1.86
CA MET A 41 -5.31 6.51 -0.74
C MET A 41 -6.71 6.90 -1.20
N GLY A 42 -6.85 7.54 -2.36
CA GLY A 42 -8.15 7.85 -2.95
C GLY A 42 -8.92 6.58 -3.28
N ALA A 43 -8.24 5.58 -3.84
CA ALA A 43 -8.85 4.29 -4.17
C ALA A 43 -9.21 3.47 -2.91
N ILE A 44 -8.33 3.41 -1.90
CA ILE A 44 -8.65 2.80 -0.60
C ILE A 44 -9.86 3.50 0.04
N GLY A 45 -9.87 4.83 0.07
CA GLY A 45 -10.97 5.61 0.63
C GLY A 45 -12.31 5.30 -0.05
N ALA A 46 -12.33 5.27 -1.38
CA ALA A 46 -13.53 4.93 -2.13
C ALA A 46 -14.04 3.51 -1.81
N GLN A 47 -13.14 2.54 -1.61
CA GLN A 47 -13.54 1.18 -1.23
C GLN A 47 -14.02 1.08 0.22
N VAL A 48 -13.38 1.80 1.14
CA VAL A 48 -13.83 1.91 2.53
C VAL A 48 -15.24 2.49 2.58
N GLU A 49 -15.50 3.55 1.81
CA GLU A 49 -16.83 4.15 1.69
C GLU A 49 -17.85 3.16 1.08
N ALA A 50 -17.48 2.45 0.01
CA ALA A 50 -18.35 1.46 -0.62
C ALA A 50 -18.66 0.25 0.29
N CYS A 51 -17.73 -0.10 1.18
CA CYS A 51 -17.91 -1.15 2.18
C CYS A 51 -18.52 -0.65 3.50
N SER A 52 -18.73 0.66 3.65
CA SER A 52 -19.23 1.26 4.88
C SER A 52 -20.63 0.72 5.22
N GLY A 53 -20.87 0.43 6.50
CA GLY A 53 -22.14 -0.15 6.97
C GLY A 53 -22.16 -1.67 7.13
N GLN A 54 -21.10 -2.40 6.73
CA GLN A 54 -21.01 -3.86 6.96
C GLN A 54 -20.67 -4.27 8.40
N GLY A 55 -20.45 -3.32 9.31
CA GLY A 55 -20.16 -3.59 10.72
C GLY A 55 -18.80 -4.25 11.01
N ARG A 56 -17.97 -4.46 9.98
CA ARG A 56 -16.63 -5.04 10.07
C ARG A 56 -15.63 -4.20 9.25
N PRO A 57 -14.34 -4.19 9.64
CA PRO A 57 -13.30 -3.55 8.85
C PRO A 57 -13.21 -4.17 7.45
N MET A 58 -12.89 -3.36 6.46
CA MET A 58 -12.56 -3.81 5.11
C MET A 58 -11.24 -4.58 5.14
N GLU A 59 -11.25 -5.84 4.69
CA GLU A 59 -10.03 -6.63 4.55
C GLU A 59 -9.24 -6.20 3.30
N LEU A 60 -7.96 -5.91 3.49
CA LEU A 60 -7.09 -5.36 2.45
C LEU A 60 -5.78 -6.14 2.34
N VAL A 61 -5.43 -6.51 1.12
CA VAL A 61 -4.11 -6.96 0.70
C VAL A 61 -3.44 -5.81 -0.04
N ILE A 62 -2.23 -5.44 0.38
CA ILE A 62 -1.43 -4.39 -0.25
C ILE A 62 -0.17 -5.01 -0.82
N ASP A 63 0.06 -4.83 -2.11
CA ASP A 63 1.27 -5.24 -2.81
C ASP A 63 1.99 -4.04 -3.41
N LEU A 64 3.11 -3.68 -2.77
CA LEU A 64 4.07 -2.64 -3.15
C LEU A 64 5.41 -3.24 -3.60
N SER A 65 5.48 -4.55 -3.85
CA SER A 65 6.74 -5.21 -4.19
C SER A 65 7.32 -4.74 -5.53
N ASP A 66 8.65 -4.80 -5.64
CA ASP A 66 9.37 -4.57 -6.91
C ASP A 66 9.15 -3.17 -7.53
N ASN A 67 9.30 -2.11 -6.71
CA ASN A 67 9.02 -0.73 -7.11
C ASN A 67 10.14 0.29 -6.79
N ASP A 68 11.33 -0.18 -6.39
CA ASP A 68 12.47 0.66 -5.96
C ASP A 68 12.13 1.65 -4.81
N LEU A 69 11.22 1.26 -3.90
CA LEU A 69 10.82 2.10 -2.77
C LEU A 69 11.97 2.23 -1.76
N ASN A 70 12.25 3.45 -1.30
CA ASN A 70 13.11 3.67 -0.14
C ASN A 70 12.28 3.90 1.13
N ASP A 71 12.96 3.99 2.27
CA ASP A 71 12.39 4.22 3.58
C ASP A 71 11.41 5.40 3.64
N ASN A 72 11.73 6.52 2.97
CA ASN A 72 10.88 7.70 2.98
C ASN A 72 9.62 7.51 2.13
N ASP A 73 9.69 6.76 1.03
CA ASP A 73 8.52 6.43 0.22
C ASP A 73 7.56 5.53 0.99
N LEU A 74 8.07 4.47 1.64
CA LEU A 74 7.27 3.58 2.48
C LEU A 74 6.69 4.33 3.68
N LYS A 75 7.49 5.16 4.36
CA LYS A 75 7.03 5.95 5.50
C LYS A 75 5.84 6.83 5.13
N ARG A 76 5.93 7.57 4.02
CA ARG A 76 4.83 8.42 3.53
C ARG A 76 3.58 7.61 3.20
N PHE A 77 3.75 6.43 2.63
CA PHE A 77 2.62 5.54 2.35
C PHE A 77 1.94 5.09 3.65
N LEU A 78 2.72 4.61 4.62
CA LEU A 78 2.21 4.16 5.92
C LEU A 78 1.54 5.30 6.71
N ASP A 79 2.13 6.50 6.71
CA ASP A 79 1.54 7.68 7.35
C ASP A 79 0.21 8.09 6.70
N ALA A 80 0.09 7.93 5.38
CA ALA A 80 -1.16 8.19 4.68
C ALA A 80 -2.21 7.09 4.95
N LEU A 81 -1.76 5.83 5.01
CA LEU A 81 -2.60 4.66 5.27
C LEU A 81 -3.18 4.65 6.70
N ASP A 82 -2.46 5.22 7.67
CA ASP A 82 -2.88 5.34 9.07
C ASP A 82 -4.25 6.06 9.24
N ARG A 83 -4.66 6.85 8.24
CA ARG A 83 -6.00 7.46 8.18
C ARG A 83 -7.14 6.44 8.17
N PHE A 84 -6.87 5.23 7.70
CA PHE A 84 -7.85 4.15 7.57
C PHE A 84 -7.68 3.07 8.66
N ARG A 85 -6.86 3.32 9.68
CA ARG A 85 -6.46 2.31 10.70
C ARG A 85 -7.60 1.69 11.50
N LEU A 86 -8.78 2.31 11.51
CA LEU A 86 -9.98 1.82 12.18
C LEU A 86 -10.94 1.09 11.24
N ASP A 87 -10.85 1.40 9.95
CA ASP A 87 -11.80 0.96 8.92
C ASP A 87 -11.24 -0.18 8.07
N VAL A 88 -9.92 -0.37 8.07
CA VAL A 88 -9.21 -1.37 7.29
C VAL A 88 -8.48 -2.35 8.21
N ARG A 89 -8.59 -3.64 7.88
CA ARG A 89 -7.72 -4.69 8.40
C ARG A 89 -6.78 -5.13 7.29
N ILE A 90 -5.48 -5.01 7.51
CA ILE A 90 -4.48 -5.47 6.53
C ILE A 90 -4.22 -6.96 6.75
N VAL A 91 -4.64 -7.77 5.78
CA VAL A 91 -4.45 -9.22 5.82
C VAL A 91 -3.05 -9.56 5.32
N ILE A 92 -2.62 -8.99 4.20
CA ILE A 92 -1.28 -9.24 3.65
C ILE A 92 -0.65 -7.92 3.21
N PHE A 93 0.56 -7.65 3.69
CA PHE A 93 1.38 -6.51 3.27
C PHE A 93 2.66 -6.99 2.59
N LYS A 94 2.80 -6.70 1.28
CA LYS A 94 3.98 -7.08 0.50
C LYS A 94 4.77 -5.84 0.13
N ALA A 95 6.02 -5.78 0.59
CA ALA A 95 6.99 -4.75 0.23
C ALA A 95 8.38 -5.34 -0.06
N TYR A 96 8.43 -6.61 -0.48
CA TYR A 96 9.66 -7.31 -0.86
C TYR A 96 10.29 -6.72 -2.14
N LYS A 97 11.59 -6.94 -2.34
CA LYS A 97 12.37 -6.41 -3.49
C LYS A 97 12.25 -4.89 -3.63
N ASN A 98 12.56 -4.16 -2.57
CA ASN A 98 12.68 -2.71 -2.55
C ASN A 98 14.03 -2.31 -1.94
N LEU A 99 14.23 -1.02 -1.65
CA LEU A 99 15.47 -0.46 -1.09
C LEU A 99 15.29 -0.12 0.40
N LEU A 100 14.46 -0.87 1.11
CA LEU A 100 14.10 -0.62 2.52
C LEU A 100 15.22 -1.04 3.47
N THR A 101 15.38 -0.30 4.57
CA THR A 101 16.38 -0.59 5.62
C THR A 101 15.74 -0.79 6.99
N ASP A 102 16.54 -1.23 7.97
CA ASP A 102 16.11 -1.39 9.37
C ASP A 102 15.51 -0.10 9.98
N ALA A 103 15.93 1.07 9.47
CA ALA A 103 15.41 2.34 9.94
C ALA A 103 13.91 2.48 9.68
N CYS A 104 13.42 2.02 8.52
CA CYS A 104 11.98 2.05 8.23
C CYS A 104 11.20 0.92 8.88
N MET A 105 11.85 -0.19 9.25
CA MET A 105 11.18 -1.31 9.94
C MET A 105 10.61 -0.89 11.30
N ARG A 106 11.27 0.03 12.00
CA ARG A 106 10.73 0.62 13.23
C ARG A 106 9.43 1.37 12.96
N HIS A 107 9.37 2.18 11.91
CA HIS A 107 8.17 2.93 11.53
C HIS A 107 7.03 1.99 11.08
N LEU A 108 7.36 0.92 10.37
CA LEU A 108 6.42 -0.14 10.01
C LEU A 108 5.84 -0.81 11.26
N ALA A 109 6.69 -1.21 12.21
CA ALA A 109 6.28 -1.82 13.46
C ALA A 109 5.36 -0.88 14.27
N GLU A 110 5.72 0.40 14.42
CA GLU A 110 4.88 1.40 15.07
C GLU A 110 3.53 1.54 14.37
N THR A 111 3.52 1.54 13.03
CA THR A 111 2.28 1.62 12.25
C THR A 111 1.39 0.41 12.49
N ILE A 112 1.95 -0.80 12.47
CA ILE A 112 1.20 -2.04 12.74
C ILE A 112 0.50 -1.96 14.10
N TRP A 113 1.18 -1.45 15.13
CA TRP A 113 0.61 -1.31 16.48
C TRP A 113 -0.49 -0.25 16.59
N ARG A 114 -0.58 0.69 15.64
CA ARG A 114 -1.64 1.70 15.61
C ARG A 114 -2.94 1.21 14.95
N PHE A 115 -2.86 0.15 14.15
CA PHE A 115 -4.06 -0.43 13.53
C PHE A 115 -4.90 -1.15 14.58
N LYS A 116 -6.23 -1.06 14.41
CA LYS A 116 -7.18 -1.73 15.32
C LYS A 116 -6.89 -3.23 15.43
N GLU A 117 -6.48 -3.84 14.32
CA GLU A 117 -5.99 -5.20 14.25
C GLU A 117 -4.60 -5.20 13.58
N PRO A 118 -3.62 -5.95 14.13
CA PRO A 118 -2.29 -6.02 13.54
C PRO A 118 -2.32 -6.68 12.16
N PHE A 119 -1.29 -6.42 11.36
CA PHE A 119 -1.19 -7.01 10.02
C PHE A 119 -1.01 -8.53 10.17
N CYS A 120 -1.75 -9.32 9.40
CA CYS A 120 -1.71 -10.78 9.56
C CYS A 120 -0.45 -11.40 8.94
N GLU A 121 -0.01 -10.88 7.79
CA GLU A 121 1.17 -11.38 7.08
C GLU A 121 1.97 -10.24 6.45
N ILE A 122 3.30 -10.30 6.56
CA ILE A 122 4.21 -9.25 6.06
C ILE A 122 5.36 -9.89 5.28
N HIS A 123 5.54 -9.45 4.03
CA HIS A 123 6.60 -9.93 3.14
C HIS A 123 7.61 -8.82 2.86
N LEU A 124 8.84 -8.99 3.37
CA LEU A 124 9.89 -7.97 3.33
C LEU A 124 11.20 -8.47 2.71
N THR A 125 11.23 -9.67 2.16
CA THR A 125 12.46 -10.28 1.61
C THR A 125 13.05 -9.47 0.45
N GLY A 126 14.35 -9.57 0.21
CA GLY A 126 15.00 -8.82 -0.87
C GLY A 126 15.04 -7.30 -0.66
N ASN A 127 15.00 -6.85 0.59
CA ASN A 127 15.34 -5.49 1.02
C ASN A 127 16.71 -5.48 1.72
N ASN A 128 17.20 -4.30 2.11
CA ASN A 128 18.45 -4.11 2.84
C ASN A 128 18.20 -4.11 4.37
N ILE A 129 17.50 -5.13 4.86
CA ILE A 129 17.12 -5.31 6.28
C ILE A 129 18.07 -6.36 6.88
N THR A 130 18.56 -6.13 8.10
CA THR A 130 19.55 -6.99 8.78
C THR A 130 19.05 -7.67 10.04
#